data_AF-U4LLE2-F1
#
_entry.id   AF-U4LLE2-F1
#
_cell.length_a   1.000
_cell.length_b   1.000
_cell.length_c   1.000
_cell.angle_alpha   90.00
_cell.angle_beta   90.00
_cell.angle_gamma   90.00
#
_symmetry.space_group_name_H-M   'P 1'
#
loop_
_entity.id
_entity.type
_entity.pdbx_description
1 polymer ?
#
loop_
_entity_poly.entity_id
_entity_poly.type
_entity_poly.pdbx_seq_one_letter_code
_entity_poly.pdbx_strand_id
1 'polypeptide(L)'
;MFNVKSLLVVALAGFSALAAAHPDNKNGKYGKDHKDNHNDHDDDKHESRGPRNFIMVVPDGFGPASETMARDYMHWKDNSTAVLPIDEMVIGMVRTKATDSYVTDSAASATAYSCGIKSYNGAIGVDDDYEPCGTVLEAAHLEGFKTGLVVTSRITHATPATFASHIYHRDLESEIALQEIGYAHPLGRTVDVMLGGGRCFFTPNTTEGSCRKDGVDALAIARDLGYTTFQDRATFDSELKLPYLGLFTNDHMSYEADRDPAIEPSLKEMAIKGLNDLYRATKDSKKGFFIMVEASRIDHAGHANDPVGHLHDILAYNEAMLAMREWIDEHSDSPTTLISTADHECGGLTVGKEISGPPGYWYDPSFFAGAKATSGPLSKQWAAYTGSDQKGYLKSEIFAKYGVAQPTEQELSEGIALKSSASKFSKFLTKALSSRLGVNWATGGHTASDVTLFGWGVNSKTFAGSRENNEVGHFIAKQLGLDLESVTKKLQSNETWQADWVKPKAGHQRSARDLHSHHH
;
A
#
# COMPACT_ATOMS: atom_id res chain seq x y z
N MET A 1 13.06 58.85 22.45
CA MET A 1 11.97 58.76 23.45
C MET A 1 10.66 58.65 22.70
N PHE A 2 9.91 57.55 22.92
CA PHE A 2 8.46 57.30 22.75
C PHE A 2 7.66 57.95 21.60
N ASN A 3 6.65 57.36 20.95
CA ASN A 3 6.14 56.01 20.76
C ASN A 3 4.90 56.14 19.82
N VAL A 4 4.63 55.10 19.02
CA VAL A 4 3.36 54.71 18.34
C VAL A 4 2.62 55.70 17.41
N LYS A 5 2.46 55.31 16.13
CA LYS A 5 1.19 54.87 15.50
C LYS A 5 1.30 54.91 13.97
N SER A 6 1.35 53.73 13.35
CA SER A 6 0.85 53.54 11.98
C SER A 6 0.25 52.14 11.89
N LEU A 7 -1.03 52.15 11.55
CA LEU A 7 -1.99 51.06 11.47
C LEU A 7 -1.61 50.14 10.31
N LEU A 8 -1.51 48.83 10.55
CA LEU A 8 -1.49 47.80 9.50
C LEU A 8 -2.91 47.26 9.34
N VAL A 9 -3.42 47.34 8.11
CA VAL A 9 -4.71 46.75 7.69
C VAL A 9 -4.52 45.24 7.59
N VAL A 10 -5.26 44.48 8.40
CA VAL A 10 -5.40 43.02 8.27
C VAL A 10 -6.67 42.75 7.48
N ALA A 11 -6.54 42.12 6.32
CA ALA A 11 -7.65 41.51 5.60
C ALA A 11 -7.93 40.13 6.21
N LEU A 12 -9.05 40.00 6.93
CA LEU A 12 -9.69 38.71 7.19
C LEU A 12 -10.60 38.39 5.99
N ALA A 13 -10.32 37.28 5.30
CA ALA A 13 -11.32 36.60 4.49
C ALA A 13 -11.70 35.31 5.23
N GLY A 14 -12.92 35.27 5.75
CA GLY A 14 -13.50 34.12 6.42
C GLY A 14 -14.03 33.11 5.40
N PHE A 15 -13.80 31.83 5.67
CA PHE A 15 -14.57 30.73 5.10
C PHE A 15 -15.73 30.42 6.05
N SER A 16 -16.96 30.60 5.57
CA SER A 16 -18.17 30.18 6.28
C SER A 16 -18.55 28.76 5.87
N ALA A 17 -18.76 27.93 6.89
CA ALA A 17 -19.34 26.60 6.79
C ALA A 17 -20.78 26.65 6.25
N LEU A 18 -21.14 25.70 5.39
CA LEU A 18 -22.54 25.38 5.09
C LEU A 18 -22.86 24.02 5.73
N ALA A 19 -23.73 24.07 6.74
CA ALA A 19 -24.33 22.92 7.38
C ALA A 19 -25.51 22.37 6.54
N ALA A 20 -25.68 21.07 6.61
CA ALA A 20 -26.73 20.29 5.96
C ALA A 20 -28.14 20.64 6.45
N ALA A 21 -29.12 20.53 5.54
CA ALA A 21 -30.54 20.46 5.85
C ALA A 21 -31.12 19.14 5.33
N HIS A 22 -31.63 18.34 6.26
CA HIS A 22 -32.43 17.13 6.06
C HIS A 22 -33.91 17.53 5.99
N PRO A 23 -34.76 16.90 5.16
CA PRO A 23 -36.21 16.97 5.36
C PRO A 23 -36.78 15.66 5.92
N ASP A 24 -37.59 15.86 6.95
CA ASP A 24 -38.49 14.90 7.61
C ASP A 24 -39.35 14.08 6.63
N ASN A 25 -39.59 12.81 6.97
CA ASN A 25 -40.73 12.07 6.44
C ASN A 25 -41.57 11.45 7.58
N LYS A 26 -42.83 11.88 7.66
CA LYS A 26 -43.86 11.34 8.56
C LYS A 26 -44.97 10.65 7.76
N ASN A 27 -45.44 9.53 8.30
CA ASN A 27 -46.69 8.79 8.02
C ASN A 27 -46.70 8.04 6.67
N GLY A 28 -47.19 6.81 6.54
CA GLY A 28 -47.89 5.89 7.44
C GLY A 28 -48.70 4.87 6.61
N LYS A 29 -49.04 3.75 7.26
CA LYS A 29 -50.10 2.76 6.96
C LYS A 29 -49.79 1.56 6.04
N TYR A 30 -49.88 0.41 6.70
CA TYR A 30 -50.24 -0.92 6.20
C TYR A 30 -51.52 -0.94 5.35
N GLY A 31 -51.49 -1.75 4.29
CA GLY A 31 -52.67 -2.20 3.53
C GLY A 31 -52.33 -3.50 2.78
N LYS A 32 -53.15 -4.53 3.00
CA LYS A 32 -53.10 -5.86 2.40
C LYS A 32 -53.77 -5.90 1.02
N ASP A 33 -53.46 -6.99 0.32
CA ASP A 33 -54.18 -7.64 -0.79
C ASP A 33 -54.03 -7.03 -2.19
N HIS A 34 -53.40 -7.78 -3.11
CA HIS A 34 -54.08 -8.30 -4.30
C HIS A 34 -53.26 -9.39 -5.01
N LYS A 35 -53.99 -10.42 -5.45
CA LYS A 35 -53.56 -11.60 -6.19
C LYS A 35 -53.15 -11.28 -7.63
N ASP A 36 -52.17 -12.06 -8.09
CA ASP A 36 -51.98 -12.68 -9.40
C ASP A 36 -52.61 -11.99 -10.62
N ASN A 37 -51.74 -11.53 -11.53
CA ASN A 37 -51.98 -11.70 -12.95
C ASN A 37 -50.65 -11.89 -13.67
N HIS A 38 -50.46 -13.08 -14.21
CA HIS A 38 -49.44 -13.40 -15.21
C HIS A 38 -49.64 -12.52 -16.44
N ASN A 39 -48.57 -11.85 -16.87
CA ASN A 39 -48.37 -11.53 -18.27
C ASN A 39 -46.90 -11.79 -18.60
N ASP A 40 -46.70 -12.80 -19.45
CA ASP A 40 -45.45 -13.08 -20.14
C ASP A 40 -45.01 -11.84 -20.92
N HIS A 41 -43.89 -11.25 -20.52
CA HIS A 41 -43.08 -10.41 -21.37
C HIS A 41 -41.65 -10.89 -21.27
N ASP A 42 -41.07 -11.16 -22.45
CA ASP A 42 -39.67 -11.51 -22.67
C ASP A 42 -38.74 -10.66 -21.81
N ASP A 43 -38.28 -11.24 -20.70
CA ASP A 43 -37.08 -10.76 -20.01
C ASP A 43 -35.89 -11.12 -20.90
N ASP A 44 -35.48 -10.17 -21.73
CA ASP A 44 -34.11 -10.09 -22.23
C ASP A 44 -33.19 -10.31 -21.03
N LYS A 45 -32.55 -11.48 -20.99
CA LYS A 45 -31.51 -11.81 -20.03
C LYS A 45 -30.38 -10.81 -20.21
N HIS A 46 -30.45 -9.69 -19.50
CA HIS A 46 -29.28 -8.97 -19.07
C HIS A 46 -28.49 -9.95 -18.17
N GLU A 47 -27.70 -10.84 -18.79
CA GLU A 47 -26.50 -11.35 -18.13
C GLU A 47 -25.82 -10.12 -17.56
N SER A 48 -25.73 -10.01 -16.24
CA SER A 48 -25.02 -8.93 -15.58
C SER A 48 -23.57 -9.05 -16.04
N ARG A 49 -23.20 -8.30 -17.09
CA ARG A 49 -21.83 -8.28 -17.61
C ARG A 49 -20.93 -7.92 -16.43
N GLY A 50 -19.94 -8.76 -16.14
CA GLY A 50 -18.94 -8.51 -15.12
C GLY A 50 -18.25 -7.16 -15.34
N PRO A 51 -17.47 -6.66 -14.36
CA PRO A 51 -16.74 -5.42 -14.52
C PRO A 51 -15.85 -5.44 -15.76
N ARG A 52 -15.73 -4.26 -16.39
CA ARG A 52 -14.75 -4.01 -17.44
C ARG A 52 -13.35 -3.83 -16.88
N ASN A 53 -13.23 -3.29 -15.68
CA ASN A 53 -11.95 -3.05 -15.01
C ASN A 53 -11.97 -3.57 -13.56
N PHE A 54 -10.80 -3.98 -13.06
CA PHE A 54 -10.63 -4.36 -11.67
C PHE A 54 -9.45 -3.62 -11.04
N ILE A 55 -9.67 -3.06 -9.86
CA ILE A 55 -8.66 -2.39 -9.04
C ILE A 55 -8.50 -3.21 -7.75
N MET A 56 -7.31 -3.76 -7.54
CA MET A 56 -6.91 -4.36 -6.27
C MET A 56 -6.06 -3.34 -5.51
N VAL A 57 -6.39 -3.06 -4.26
CA VAL A 57 -5.59 -2.18 -3.41
C VAL A 57 -5.10 -2.94 -2.19
N VAL A 58 -3.80 -2.86 -1.89
CA VAL A 58 -3.16 -3.53 -0.75
C VAL A 58 -2.53 -2.48 0.18
N PRO A 59 -3.18 -2.11 1.29
CA PRO A 59 -2.54 -1.34 2.35
C PRO A 59 -1.69 -2.27 3.23
N ASP A 60 -0.43 -2.51 2.84
CA ASP A 60 0.50 -3.44 3.49
C ASP A 60 0.60 -3.17 5.01
N GLY A 61 0.35 -4.17 5.86
CA GLY A 61 0.43 -4.05 7.32
C GLY A 61 -0.72 -3.28 8.01
N PHE A 62 -1.79 -2.92 7.29
CA PHE A 62 -2.90 -2.11 7.81
C PHE A 62 -3.97 -2.94 8.55
N GLY A 63 -3.91 -2.92 9.89
CA GLY A 63 -4.90 -3.59 10.75
C GLY A 63 -6.03 -2.68 11.26
N PRO A 64 -7.07 -3.25 11.91
CA PRO A 64 -8.20 -2.47 12.44
C PRO A 64 -7.82 -1.41 13.50
N ALA A 65 -6.79 -1.68 14.31
CA ALA A 65 -6.28 -0.71 15.29
C ALA A 65 -5.61 0.49 14.61
N SER A 66 -4.92 0.25 13.49
CA SER A 66 -4.31 1.29 12.65
C SER A 66 -5.37 2.23 12.08
N GLU A 67 -6.48 1.66 11.58
CA GLU A 67 -7.63 2.43 11.09
C GLU A 67 -8.22 3.32 12.19
N THR A 68 -8.44 2.76 13.37
CA THR A 68 -8.94 3.50 14.54
C THR A 68 -8.01 4.66 14.92
N MET A 69 -6.70 4.42 14.95
CA MET A 69 -5.70 5.45 15.27
C MET A 69 -5.79 6.63 14.30
N ALA A 70 -5.86 6.35 12.99
CA ALA A 70 -5.95 7.39 11.96
C ALA A 70 -7.29 8.15 12.02
N ARG A 71 -8.39 7.44 12.24
CA ARG A 71 -9.73 8.04 12.39
C ARG A 71 -9.79 9.03 13.54
N ASP A 72 -9.29 8.61 14.71
CA ASP A 72 -9.36 9.44 15.92
C ASP A 72 -8.48 10.69 15.81
N TYR A 73 -7.36 10.59 15.08
CA TYR A 73 -6.58 11.78 14.73
C TYR A 73 -7.36 12.77 13.86
N MET A 74 -8.08 12.29 12.84
CA MET A 74 -8.89 13.15 11.99
C MET A 74 -10.05 13.79 12.74
N HIS A 75 -10.74 13.02 13.60
CA HIS A 75 -11.77 13.54 14.50
C HIS A 75 -11.25 14.69 15.38
N TRP A 76 -10.09 14.50 16.00
CA TRP A 76 -9.45 15.52 16.82
C TRP A 76 -9.05 16.74 15.99
N LYS A 77 -8.36 16.54 14.85
CA LYS A 77 -7.80 17.59 14.00
C LYS A 77 -8.89 18.51 13.44
N ASP A 78 -9.97 17.93 12.95
CA ASP A 78 -11.06 18.68 12.30
C ASP A 78 -12.18 19.06 13.27
N ASN A 79 -12.05 18.69 14.55
CA ASN A 79 -13.09 18.79 15.57
C ASN A 79 -14.43 18.23 15.03
N SER A 80 -14.35 17.03 14.43
CA SER A 80 -15.43 16.41 13.67
C SER A 80 -15.70 14.99 14.15
N THR A 81 -16.86 14.46 13.78
CA THR A 81 -17.17 13.02 13.84
C THR A 81 -17.17 12.42 12.43
N ALA A 82 -16.44 13.05 11.50
CA ALA A 82 -16.41 12.62 10.11
C ALA A 82 -15.63 11.32 9.99
N VAL A 83 -16.24 10.36 9.31
CA VAL A 83 -15.65 9.07 8.97
C VAL A 83 -14.46 9.25 8.02
N LEU A 84 -13.54 8.28 8.04
CA LEU A 84 -12.53 8.20 6.98
C LEU A 84 -13.21 7.76 5.68
N PRO A 85 -12.71 8.17 4.49
CA PRO A 85 -13.32 7.77 3.21
C PRO A 85 -13.53 6.26 3.04
N ILE A 86 -12.62 5.45 3.60
CA ILE A 86 -12.68 3.99 3.53
C ILE A 86 -13.81 3.37 4.37
N ASP A 87 -14.37 4.08 5.36
CA ASP A 87 -15.40 3.54 6.26
C ASP A 87 -16.68 3.20 5.50
N GLU A 88 -17.01 4.02 4.51
CA GLU A 88 -18.17 3.80 3.64
C GLU A 88 -17.97 2.62 2.68
N MET A 89 -16.74 2.12 2.59
CA MET A 89 -16.34 1.03 1.69
C MET A 89 -16.22 -0.32 2.43
N VAL A 90 -16.38 -0.38 3.75
CA VAL A 90 -16.25 -1.64 4.51
C VAL A 90 -17.31 -2.66 4.09
N ILE A 91 -16.88 -3.88 3.76
CA ILE A 91 -17.76 -4.99 3.36
C ILE A 91 -17.45 -6.31 4.10
N GLY A 92 -16.35 -6.41 4.85
CA GLY A 92 -16.01 -7.66 5.52
C GLY A 92 -14.64 -7.69 6.20
N MET A 93 -14.10 -8.89 6.37
CA MET A 93 -12.75 -9.13 6.91
C MET A 93 -12.06 -10.28 6.17
N VAL A 94 -10.73 -10.31 6.21
CA VAL A 94 -9.90 -11.34 5.57
C VAL A 94 -8.95 -11.97 6.58
N ARG A 95 -8.89 -13.31 6.56
CA ARG A 95 -7.91 -14.14 7.28
C ARG A 95 -6.70 -14.39 6.39
N THR A 96 -5.50 -14.20 6.92
CA THR A 96 -4.31 -13.99 6.09
C THR A 96 -3.23 -15.07 6.22
N LYS A 97 -3.41 -16.10 7.07
CA LYS A 97 -2.36 -17.11 7.32
C LYS A 97 -1.70 -17.69 6.05
N ALA A 98 -0.42 -18.05 6.18
CA ALA A 98 0.35 -18.81 5.20
C ALA A 98 0.19 -20.34 5.42
N THR A 99 0.79 -21.16 4.56
CA THR A 99 0.77 -22.63 4.68
C THR A 99 1.71 -23.12 5.79
N ASP A 100 2.81 -22.41 6.04
CA ASP A 100 3.86 -22.76 6.98
C ASP A 100 3.87 -21.90 8.26
N SER A 101 2.97 -20.91 8.35
CA SER A 101 2.87 -20.01 9.51
C SER A 101 1.46 -19.48 9.70
N TYR A 102 1.03 -19.35 10.97
CA TYR A 102 -0.21 -18.64 11.33
C TYR A 102 -0.10 -17.12 11.14
N VAL A 103 1.13 -16.60 11.07
CA VAL A 103 1.44 -15.20 10.75
C VAL A 103 2.08 -15.18 9.37
N THR A 104 1.37 -14.64 8.39
CA THR A 104 1.85 -14.56 7.01
C THR A 104 2.91 -13.47 6.87
N ASP A 105 3.72 -13.56 5.82
CA ASP A 105 4.41 -12.43 5.23
C ASP A 105 3.64 -11.89 4.00
N SER A 106 4.07 -10.73 3.49
CA SER A 106 3.47 -10.12 2.30
C SER A 106 3.55 -11.02 1.06
N ALA A 107 4.62 -11.81 0.91
CA ALA A 107 4.83 -12.67 -0.24
C ALA A 107 3.78 -13.80 -0.31
N ALA A 108 3.57 -14.52 0.80
CA ALA A 108 2.56 -15.57 0.88
C ALA A 108 1.14 -15.01 0.71
N SER A 109 0.85 -13.89 1.37
CA SER A 109 -0.49 -13.28 1.33
C SER A 109 -0.82 -12.72 -0.06
N ALA A 110 0.13 -12.04 -0.70
CA ALA A 110 -0.04 -11.50 -2.04
C ALA A 110 -0.01 -12.60 -3.11
N THR A 111 0.68 -13.73 -2.89
CA THR A 111 0.52 -14.94 -3.73
C THR A 111 -0.91 -15.49 -3.62
N ALA A 112 -1.53 -15.43 -2.43
CA ALA A 112 -2.93 -15.81 -2.28
C ALA A 112 -3.88 -14.87 -3.02
N TYR A 113 -3.61 -13.56 -3.00
CA TYR A 113 -4.37 -12.58 -3.77
C TYR A 113 -4.19 -12.74 -5.29
N SER A 114 -2.98 -13.08 -5.75
CA SER A 114 -2.66 -13.12 -7.17
C SER A 114 -3.00 -14.46 -7.82
N CYS A 115 -2.73 -15.59 -7.16
CA CYS A 115 -2.94 -16.94 -7.71
C CYS A 115 -4.20 -17.65 -7.20
N GLY A 116 -4.82 -17.16 -6.12
CA GLY A 116 -5.96 -17.84 -5.48
C GLY A 116 -5.58 -19.11 -4.69
N ILE A 117 -4.29 -19.33 -4.43
CA ILE A 117 -3.78 -20.45 -3.63
C ILE A 117 -3.07 -19.96 -2.37
N LYS A 118 -3.08 -20.76 -1.30
CA LYS A 118 -2.20 -20.49 -0.15
C LYS A 118 -0.78 -20.95 -0.50
N SER A 119 0.21 -20.24 0.02
CA SER A 119 1.62 -20.58 -0.11
C SER A 119 2.38 -20.24 1.18
N TYR A 120 3.68 -20.50 1.19
CA TYR A 120 4.57 -20.34 2.33
C TYR A 120 5.17 -18.93 2.40
N ASN A 121 5.64 -18.53 3.58
CA ASN A 121 6.28 -17.22 3.76
C ASN A 121 7.55 -17.05 2.90
N GLY A 122 7.56 -16.01 2.08
CA GLY A 122 8.63 -15.70 1.13
C GLY A 122 8.38 -16.17 -0.31
N ALA A 123 7.29 -16.89 -0.58
CA ALA A 123 6.92 -17.35 -1.92
C ALA A 123 6.47 -16.19 -2.83
N ILE A 124 7.05 -16.08 -4.01
CA ILE A 124 6.60 -15.14 -5.05
C ILE A 124 5.93 -15.94 -6.15
N GLY A 125 4.59 -15.98 -6.19
CA GLY A 125 3.84 -16.59 -7.29
C GLY A 125 4.11 -18.09 -7.50
N VAL A 126 4.44 -18.82 -6.43
CA VAL A 126 4.69 -20.27 -6.45
C VAL A 126 3.90 -20.97 -5.34
N ASP A 127 3.61 -22.25 -5.53
CA ASP A 127 3.03 -23.12 -4.49
C ASP A 127 4.10 -23.68 -3.53
N ASP A 128 3.67 -24.54 -2.60
CA ASP A 128 4.53 -25.15 -1.58
C ASP A 128 5.64 -26.06 -2.16
N ASP A 129 5.51 -26.51 -3.40
CA ASP A 129 6.47 -27.35 -4.12
C ASP A 129 7.39 -26.53 -5.04
N TYR A 130 7.35 -25.18 -4.94
CA TYR A 130 8.05 -24.24 -5.80
C TYR A 130 7.59 -24.27 -7.27
N GLU A 131 6.38 -24.76 -7.53
CA GLU A 131 5.81 -24.72 -8.87
C GLU A 131 5.12 -23.37 -9.10
N PRO A 132 5.35 -22.72 -10.26
CA PRO A 132 4.73 -21.44 -10.56
C PRO A 132 3.20 -21.59 -10.71
N CYS A 133 2.45 -20.63 -10.18
CA CYS A 133 1.00 -20.51 -10.31
C CYS A 133 0.63 -19.31 -11.20
N GLY A 134 -0.37 -19.46 -12.06
CA GLY A 134 -0.84 -18.38 -12.91
C GLY A 134 -1.54 -17.28 -12.12
N THR A 135 -1.14 -16.03 -12.34
CA THR A 135 -1.68 -14.89 -11.60
C THR A 135 -2.89 -14.27 -12.30
N VAL A 136 -3.72 -13.55 -11.55
CA VAL A 136 -4.83 -12.73 -12.10
C VAL A 136 -4.32 -11.65 -13.06
N LEU A 137 -3.12 -11.10 -12.86
CA LEU A 137 -2.55 -10.10 -13.77
C LEU A 137 -2.14 -10.74 -15.09
N GLU A 138 -1.47 -11.90 -15.05
CA GLU A 138 -1.07 -12.64 -16.25
C GLU A 138 -2.26 -13.13 -17.05
N ALA A 139 -3.26 -13.69 -16.36
CA ALA A 139 -4.48 -14.14 -16.99
C ALA A 139 -5.25 -12.96 -17.60
N ALA A 140 -5.31 -11.81 -16.92
CA ALA A 140 -5.89 -10.59 -17.48
C ALA A 140 -5.10 -10.13 -18.73
N HIS A 141 -3.78 -10.10 -18.68
CA HIS A 141 -2.95 -9.75 -19.83
C HIS A 141 -3.22 -10.67 -21.04
N LEU A 142 -3.24 -11.99 -20.82
CA LEU A 142 -3.48 -12.97 -21.89
C LEU A 142 -4.90 -12.88 -22.46
N GLU A 143 -5.87 -12.45 -21.65
CA GLU A 143 -7.25 -12.14 -22.08
C GLU A 143 -7.39 -10.77 -22.78
N GLY A 144 -6.30 -10.01 -22.92
CA GLY A 144 -6.25 -8.73 -23.63
C GLY A 144 -6.60 -7.51 -22.77
N PHE A 145 -6.65 -7.65 -21.45
CA PHE A 145 -6.71 -6.50 -20.55
C PHE A 145 -5.35 -5.79 -20.52
N LYS A 146 -5.39 -4.49 -20.23
CA LYS A 146 -4.18 -3.75 -19.83
C LYS A 146 -3.90 -3.94 -18.35
N THR A 147 -2.63 -3.90 -17.96
CA THR A 147 -2.21 -4.27 -16.60
C THR A 147 -1.32 -3.22 -15.96
N GLY A 148 -1.41 -3.07 -14.63
CA GLY A 148 -0.57 -2.11 -13.91
C GLY A 148 -0.21 -2.54 -12.49
N LEU A 149 0.96 -2.08 -12.04
CA LEU A 149 1.48 -2.17 -10.69
C LEU A 149 1.90 -0.77 -10.23
N VAL A 150 1.36 -0.32 -9.10
CA VAL A 150 1.66 0.99 -8.50
C VAL A 150 1.93 0.80 -7.03
N VAL A 151 3.10 1.17 -6.54
CA VAL A 151 3.49 0.93 -5.14
C VAL A 151 4.29 2.11 -4.57
N THR A 152 4.30 2.25 -3.24
CA THR A 152 5.25 3.16 -2.54
C THR A 152 6.47 2.42 -1.96
N SER A 153 6.55 1.11 -2.13
CA SER A 153 7.74 0.29 -1.87
C SER A 153 8.67 0.28 -3.10
N ARG A 154 9.57 -0.71 -3.15
CA ARG A 154 10.31 -1.06 -4.36
C ARG A 154 9.34 -1.79 -5.28
N ILE A 155 9.37 -1.51 -6.59
CA ILE A 155 8.46 -2.21 -7.51
C ILE A 155 8.66 -3.73 -7.51
N THR A 156 9.87 -4.19 -7.14
CA THR A 156 10.26 -5.61 -7.00
C THR A 156 9.97 -6.19 -5.62
N HIS A 157 9.35 -5.42 -4.71
CA HIS A 157 9.00 -5.92 -3.38
C HIS A 157 7.92 -7.01 -3.47
N ALA A 158 7.72 -7.75 -2.38
CA ALA A 158 6.94 -8.99 -2.43
C ALA A 158 5.53 -8.83 -3.00
N THR A 159 4.77 -7.83 -2.56
CA THR A 159 3.38 -7.62 -2.99
C THR A 159 3.22 -7.37 -4.49
N PRO A 160 3.92 -6.42 -5.15
CA PRO A 160 3.88 -6.29 -6.61
C PRO A 160 4.48 -7.49 -7.34
N ALA A 161 5.57 -8.05 -6.83
CA ALA A 161 6.27 -9.16 -7.47
C ALA A 161 5.38 -10.39 -7.66
N THR A 162 4.51 -10.71 -6.69
CA THR A 162 3.66 -11.92 -6.76
C THR A 162 2.58 -11.84 -7.83
N PHE A 163 2.34 -10.68 -8.45
CA PHE A 163 1.42 -10.54 -9.58
C PHE A 163 2.11 -10.73 -10.93
N ALA A 164 3.44 -10.61 -11.03
CA ALA A 164 4.14 -10.57 -12.32
C ALA A 164 5.45 -11.37 -12.36
N SER A 165 5.73 -12.17 -11.33
CA SER A 165 6.95 -12.98 -11.22
C SER A 165 6.69 -14.28 -10.47
N HIS A 166 7.54 -15.27 -10.72
CA HIS A 166 7.54 -16.57 -10.04
C HIS A 166 8.94 -16.92 -9.57
N ILE A 167 9.15 -16.87 -8.26
CA ILE A 167 10.46 -17.05 -7.64
C ILE A 167 10.27 -17.66 -6.24
N TYR A 168 11.11 -18.65 -5.90
CA TYR A 168 11.01 -19.36 -4.63
C TYR A 168 11.28 -18.49 -3.38
N HIS A 169 11.91 -17.33 -3.53
CA HIS A 169 12.25 -16.46 -2.41
C HIS A 169 12.21 -14.96 -2.77
N ARG A 170 11.45 -14.19 -1.99
CA ARG A 170 11.20 -12.75 -2.17
C ARG A 170 12.45 -11.87 -2.28
N ASP A 171 13.55 -12.21 -1.61
CA ASP A 171 14.78 -11.39 -1.62
C ASP A 171 15.57 -11.44 -2.95
N LEU A 172 15.17 -12.27 -3.91
CA LEU A 172 15.78 -12.31 -5.25
C LEU A 172 15.23 -11.20 -6.16
N GLU A 173 15.23 -9.97 -5.66
CA GLU A 173 14.63 -8.79 -6.32
C GLU A 173 15.31 -8.44 -7.65
N SER A 174 16.57 -8.83 -7.85
CA SER A 174 17.27 -8.63 -9.14
C SER A 174 16.71 -9.55 -10.24
N GLU A 175 16.30 -10.75 -9.88
CA GLU A 175 15.66 -11.73 -10.76
C GLU A 175 14.17 -11.39 -10.96
N ILE A 176 13.49 -10.94 -9.90
CA ILE A 176 12.11 -10.39 -9.97
C ILE A 176 12.08 -9.25 -11.00
N ALA A 177 13.00 -8.27 -10.92
CA ALA A 177 13.08 -7.16 -11.87
C ALA A 177 13.13 -7.61 -13.34
N LEU A 178 13.83 -8.72 -13.63
CA LEU A 178 13.96 -9.26 -14.98
C LEU A 178 12.69 -10.00 -15.43
N GLN A 179 11.95 -10.61 -14.51
CA GLN A 179 10.65 -11.21 -14.80
C GLN A 179 9.56 -10.14 -15.01
N GLU A 180 9.46 -9.14 -14.13
CA GLU A 180 8.45 -8.06 -14.23
C GLU A 180 8.51 -7.28 -15.55
N ILE A 181 9.72 -7.00 -16.05
CA ILE A 181 9.88 -6.33 -17.37
C ILE A 181 9.59 -7.26 -18.55
N GLY A 182 9.42 -8.57 -18.30
CA GLY A 182 9.14 -9.57 -19.31
C GLY A 182 10.36 -10.16 -20.01
N TYR A 183 11.58 -9.91 -19.50
CA TYR A 183 12.80 -10.46 -20.09
C TYR A 183 12.98 -11.94 -19.73
N ALA A 184 12.89 -12.26 -18.44
CA ALA A 184 13.03 -13.62 -17.93
C ALA A 184 11.69 -14.35 -17.80
N HIS A 185 10.57 -13.67 -18.04
CA HIS A 185 9.24 -14.23 -17.89
C HIS A 185 8.79 -14.99 -19.17
N PRO A 186 8.28 -16.22 -19.07
CA PRO A 186 7.99 -17.05 -20.24
C PRO A 186 6.77 -16.56 -21.03
N LEU A 187 5.95 -15.70 -20.43
CA LEU A 187 4.85 -15.01 -21.10
C LEU A 187 5.28 -13.69 -21.77
N GLY A 188 6.57 -13.34 -21.69
CA GLY A 188 7.08 -12.04 -22.11
C GLY A 188 6.54 -10.92 -21.22
N ARG A 189 6.33 -9.75 -21.82
CA ARG A 189 5.89 -8.54 -21.12
C ARG A 189 4.40 -8.59 -20.77
N THR A 190 4.09 -8.81 -19.49
CA THR A 190 2.72 -8.89 -18.98
C THR A 190 2.22 -7.63 -18.29
N VAL A 191 3.10 -6.68 -17.93
CA VAL A 191 2.75 -5.42 -17.23
C VAL A 191 2.84 -4.23 -18.20
N ASP A 192 1.82 -3.35 -18.24
CA ASP A 192 1.86 -2.14 -19.06
C ASP A 192 2.28 -0.88 -18.27
N VAL A 193 1.94 -0.81 -16.98
CA VAL A 193 2.24 0.32 -16.09
C VAL A 193 3.00 -0.17 -14.87
N MET A 194 4.20 0.36 -14.62
CA MET A 194 4.93 0.15 -13.36
C MET A 194 5.37 1.49 -12.77
N LEU A 195 4.96 1.76 -11.53
CA LEU A 195 5.30 2.98 -10.80
C LEU A 195 5.69 2.65 -9.36
N GLY A 196 6.89 3.03 -8.92
CA GLY A 196 7.33 2.86 -7.54
C GLY A 196 8.79 3.26 -7.30
N GLY A 197 9.40 2.74 -6.25
CA GLY A 197 10.83 2.83 -5.98
C GLY A 197 11.62 1.62 -6.49
N GLY A 198 12.85 1.44 -6.02
CA GLY A 198 13.64 0.22 -6.24
C GLY A 198 14.59 0.25 -7.42
N ARG A 199 14.98 1.44 -7.92
CA ARG A 199 15.91 1.59 -9.05
C ARG A 199 17.22 0.82 -8.87
N CYS A 200 17.66 0.58 -7.64
CA CYS A 200 18.90 -0.14 -7.38
C CYS A 200 18.88 -1.58 -7.92
N PHE A 201 17.72 -2.24 -8.04
CA PHE A 201 17.61 -3.59 -8.59
C PHE A 201 17.60 -3.65 -10.13
N PHE A 202 17.53 -2.49 -10.79
CA PHE A 202 17.47 -2.41 -12.25
C PHE A 202 18.77 -1.88 -12.89
N THR A 203 19.71 -1.41 -12.07
CA THR A 203 20.98 -0.82 -12.54
C THR A 203 22.15 -1.78 -12.32
N PRO A 204 23.14 -1.83 -13.21
CA PRO A 204 24.24 -2.80 -13.11
C PRO A 204 25.10 -2.51 -11.87
N ASN A 205 25.78 -3.53 -11.35
CA ASN A 205 26.62 -3.45 -10.15
C ASN A 205 27.77 -2.42 -10.24
N THR A 206 28.10 -1.93 -11.43
CA THR A 206 29.05 -0.84 -11.67
C THR A 206 28.47 0.55 -11.39
N THR A 207 27.16 0.66 -11.21
CA THR A 207 26.46 1.91 -10.87
C THR A 207 26.46 2.11 -9.36
N GLU A 208 26.83 3.31 -8.90
CA GLU A 208 26.77 3.66 -7.48
C GLU A 208 25.34 3.51 -6.93
N GLY A 209 25.23 2.81 -5.80
CA GLY A 209 23.94 2.53 -5.17
C GLY A 209 23.12 1.42 -5.82
N SER A 210 23.69 0.65 -6.76
CA SER A 210 23.07 -0.58 -7.27
C SER A 210 22.95 -1.65 -6.17
N CYS A 211 21.84 -2.38 -6.19
CA CYS A 211 21.59 -3.57 -5.38
C CYS A 211 21.87 -4.87 -6.16
N ARG A 212 22.10 -4.78 -7.48
CA ARG A 212 22.42 -5.94 -8.31
C ARG A 212 23.82 -6.45 -7.99
N LYS A 213 23.99 -7.77 -8.07
CA LYS A 213 25.30 -8.43 -7.92
C LYS A 213 25.99 -8.66 -9.28
N ASP A 214 25.27 -8.47 -10.37
CA ASP A 214 25.71 -8.69 -11.74
C ASP A 214 25.84 -7.37 -12.53
N GLY A 215 26.41 -7.46 -13.74
CA GLY A 215 26.58 -6.31 -14.64
C GLY A 215 25.36 -6.02 -15.52
N VAL A 216 24.16 -6.52 -15.17
CA VAL A 216 22.97 -6.38 -16.03
C VAL A 216 22.33 -5.00 -15.85
N ASP A 217 22.08 -4.30 -16.97
CA ASP A 217 21.28 -3.09 -17.02
C ASP A 217 19.84 -3.44 -17.41
N ALA A 218 18.99 -3.70 -16.41
CA ALA A 218 17.60 -4.07 -16.64
C ALA A 218 16.77 -2.88 -17.17
N LEU A 219 17.17 -1.63 -16.92
CA LEU A 219 16.52 -0.47 -17.53
C LEU A 219 16.78 -0.40 -19.03
N ALA A 220 18.00 -0.71 -19.47
CA ALA A 220 18.30 -0.83 -20.90
C ALA A 220 17.47 -1.95 -21.54
N ILE A 221 17.41 -3.12 -20.91
CA ILE A 221 16.57 -4.24 -21.37
C ILE A 221 15.09 -3.83 -21.44
N ALA A 222 14.58 -3.13 -20.44
CA ALA A 222 13.19 -2.66 -20.43
C ALA A 222 12.92 -1.71 -21.62
N ARG A 223 13.85 -0.79 -21.94
CA ARG A 223 13.71 0.07 -23.13
C ARG A 223 13.70 -0.72 -24.43
N ASP A 224 14.55 -1.74 -24.55
CA ASP A 224 14.58 -2.64 -25.72
C ASP A 224 13.27 -3.45 -25.85
N LEU A 225 12.61 -3.76 -24.72
CA LEU A 225 11.27 -4.36 -24.65
C LEU A 225 10.13 -3.34 -24.84
N GLY A 226 10.46 -2.08 -25.15
CA GLY A 226 9.53 -1.02 -25.51
C GLY A 226 8.98 -0.20 -24.35
N TYR A 227 9.54 -0.31 -23.14
CA TYR A 227 9.18 0.57 -22.03
C TYR A 227 9.76 1.97 -22.20
N THR A 228 8.94 2.97 -21.93
CA THR A 228 9.46 4.28 -21.52
C THR A 228 9.90 4.19 -20.06
N THR A 229 11.21 4.29 -19.79
CA THR A 229 11.74 4.29 -18.42
C THR A 229 12.02 5.72 -17.94
N PHE A 230 11.59 6.10 -16.74
CA PHE A 230 11.82 7.43 -16.19
C PHE A 230 11.94 7.41 -14.66
N GLN A 231 12.46 8.50 -14.09
CA GLN A 231 12.85 8.56 -12.66
C GLN A 231 12.52 9.91 -12.02
N ASP A 232 11.94 10.84 -12.78
CA ASP A 232 11.77 12.22 -12.39
C ASP A 232 10.30 12.67 -12.45
N ARG A 233 10.00 13.68 -11.64
CA ARG A 233 8.67 14.27 -11.53
C ARG A 233 8.17 14.86 -12.85
N ALA A 234 9.03 15.51 -13.63
CA ALA A 234 8.61 16.17 -14.86
C ALA A 234 8.13 15.17 -15.92
N THR A 235 8.81 14.04 -16.07
CA THR A 235 8.37 12.97 -16.96
C THR A 235 7.09 12.29 -16.44
N PHE A 236 6.96 12.10 -15.12
CA PHE A 236 5.73 11.58 -14.51
C PHE A 236 4.49 12.44 -14.84
N ASP A 237 4.62 13.76 -14.74
CA ASP A 237 3.53 14.71 -15.00
C ASP A 237 3.19 14.84 -16.50
N SER A 238 4.00 14.25 -17.40
CA SER A 238 3.77 14.28 -18.85
C SER A 238 2.82 13.18 -19.33
N GLU A 239 2.29 13.35 -20.54
CA GLU A 239 1.53 12.29 -21.21
C GLU A 239 2.48 11.21 -21.74
N LEU A 240 2.30 9.97 -21.26
CA LEU A 240 3.13 8.83 -21.62
C LEU A 240 2.33 7.83 -22.46
N LYS A 241 3.05 7.12 -23.33
CA LYS A 241 2.51 5.96 -24.06
C LYS A 241 2.84 4.68 -23.30
N LEU A 242 1.88 3.76 -23.26
CA LEU A 242 2.13 2.44 -22.69
C LEU A 242 3.04 1.59 -23.59
N PRO A 243 3.93 0.77 -23.01
CA PRO A 243 4.13 0.63 -21.57
C PRO A 243 5.18 1.60 -21.00
N TYR A 244 5.16 1.80 -19.68
CA TYR A 244 6.17 2.60 -18.99
C TYR A 244 6.55 2.05 -17.61
N LEU A 245 7.77 2.40 -17.18
CA LEU A 245 8.39 2.03 -15.91
C LEU A 245 8.96 3.28 -15.24
N GLY A 246 8.29 3.78 -14.20
CA GLY A 246 8.71 4.92 -13.39
C GLY A 246 9.33 4.46 -12.07
N LEU A 247 10.60 4.75 -11.85
CA LEU A 247 11.35 4.40 -10.63
C LEU A 247 11.90 5.65 -9.94
N PHE A 248 11.23 6.12 -8.89
CA PHE A 248 11.45 7.45 -8.31
C PHE A 248 12.60 7.51 -7.29
N THR A 249 12.91 6.38 -6.65
CA THR A 249 13.96 6.27 -5.63
C THR A 249 14.83 5.02 -5.86
N ASN A 250 16.03 5.00 -5.27
CA ASN A 250 16.91 3.83 -5.33
C ASN A 250 16.34 2.62 -4.59
N ASP A 251 15.68 2.86 -3.48
CA ASP A 251 15.08 1.87 -2.58
C ASP A 251 13.56 2.11 -2.52
N HIS A 252 12.87 1.82 -1.42
CA HIS A 252 11.50 2.25 -1.18
C HIS A 252 11.33 3.76 -1.40
N MET A 253 10.10 4.18 -1.73
CA MET A 253 9.77 5.61 -1.73
C MET A 253 9.75 6.16 -0.30
N SER A 254 9.82 7.48 -0.19
CA SER A 254 9.74 8.16 1.10
C SER A 254 8.41 7.86 1.80
N TYR A 255 8.42 7.77 3.14
CA TYR A 255 7.17 7.82 3.91
C TYR A 255 6.44 9.12 3.60
N GLU A 256 5.10 9.12 3.65
CA GLU A 256 4.33 10.32 3.29
C GLU A 256 4.71 11.54 4.12
N ALA A 257 5.01 11.35 5.42
CA ALA A 257 5.45 12.43 6.30
C ALA A 257 6.80 13.06 5.91
N ASP A 258 7.65 12.33 5.17
CA ASP A 258 8.98 12.78 4.75
C ASP A 258 9.07 13.14 3.27
N ARG A 259 8.01 12.88 2.50
CA ARG A 259 7.99 13.01 1.03
C ARG A 259 8.12 14.46 0.60
N ASP A 260 9.02 14.71 -0.35
CA ASP A 260 9.04 15.96 -1.10
C ASP A 260 8.16 15.82 -2.35
N PRO A 261 6.99 16.49 -2.42
CA PRO A 261 6.09 16.36 -3.56
C PRO A 261 6.67 16.91 -4.88
N ALA A 262 7.70 17.75 -4.82
CA ALA A 262 8.38 18.24 -6.02
C ALA A 262 9.29 17.17 -6.65
N ILE A 263 9.63 16.11 -5.91
CA ILE A 263 10.56 15.06 -6.32
C ILE A 263 9.83 13.73 -6.53
N GLU A 264 9.00 13.33 -5.57
CA GLU A 264 8.32 12.03 -5.56
C GLU A 264 6.79 12.21 -5.68
N PRO A 265 6.13 11.54 -6.65
CA PRO A 265 4.67 11.53 -6.70
C PRO A 265 4.08 10.77 -5.51
N SER A 266 2.90 11.18 -5.06
CA SER A 266 2.18 10.45 -4.00
C SER A 266 1.54 9.17 -4.53
N LEU A 267 1.13 8.27 -3.61
CA LEU A 267 0.33 7.10 -3.95
C LEU A 267 -0.92 7.46 -4.77
N LYS A 268 -1.64 8.51 -4.34
CA LYS A 268 -2.81 9.04 -5.04
C LYS A 268 -2.47 9.48 -6.46
N GLU A 269 -1.40 10.26 -6.63
CA GLU A 269 -0.98 10.75 -7.95
C GLU A 269 -0.64 9.59 -8.88
N MET A 270 0.14 8.61 -8.41
CA MET A 270 0.51 7.44 -9.20
C MET A 270 -0.70 6.57 -9.56
N ALA A 271 -1.60 6.31 -8.60
CA ALA A 271 -2.80 5.50 -8.83
C ALA A 271 -3.72 6.15 -9.87
N ILE A 272 -4.05 7.44 -9.71
CA ILE A 272 -4.91 8.16 -10.67
C ILE A 272 -4.26 8.27 -12.05
N LYS A 273 -2.94 8.49 -12.12
CA LYS A 273 -2.23 8.47 -13.42
C LYS A 273 -2.36 7.10 -14.10
N GLY A 274 -2.10 6.02 -13.37
CA GLY A 274 -2.23 4.65 -13.87
C GLY A 274 -3.65 4.37 -14.39
N LEU A 275 -4.68 4.71 -13.61
CA LEU A 275 -6.08 4.55 -14.01
C LEU A 275 -6.43 5.33 -15.28
N ASN A 276 -6.03 6.60 -15.36
CA ASN A 276 -6.29 7.45 -16.52
C ASN A 276 -5.58 6.95 -17.78
N ASP A 277 -4.32 6.52 -17.66
CA ASP A 277 -3.53 6.00 -18.79
C ASP A 277 -4.07 4.65 -19.29
N LEU A 278 -4.44 3.74 -18.38
CA LEU A 278 -5.06 2.44 -18.72
C LEU A 278 -6.46 2.62 -19.32
N TYR A 279 -7.28 3.51 -18.77
CA TYR A 279 -8.60 3.84 -19.32
C TYR A 279 -8.47 4.40 -20.74
N ARG A 280 -7.58 5.38 -20.95
CA ARG A 280 -7.33 5.96 -22.28
C ARG A 280 -6.82 4.91 -23.26
N ALA A 281 -5.91 4.03 -22.84
CA ALA A 281 -5.36 2.96 -23.68
C ALA A 281 -6.38 1.88 -24.04
N THR A 282 -7.44 1.71 -23.24
CA THR A 282 -8.45 0.68 -23.46
C THR A 282 -9.72 1.22 -24.09
N LYS A 283 -9.85 2.52 -24.37
CA LYS A 283 -11.10 3.16 -24.84
C LYS A 283 -11.79 2.41 -25.99
N ASP A 284 -11.03 1.94 -26.98
CA ASP A 284 -11.57 1.25 -28.16
C ASP A 284 -11.49 -0.29 -28.06
N SER A 285 -11.18 -0.82 -26.87
CA SER A 285 -11.09 -2.26 -26.58
C SER A 285 -12.36 -2.79 -25.93
N LYS A 286 -12.67 -4.06 -26.20
CA LYS A 286 -13.71 -4.81 -25.48
C LYS A 286 -13.31 -5.13 -24.03
N LYS A 287 -12.01 -5.19 -23.76
CA LYS A 287 -11.43 -5.48 -22.44
C LYS A 287 -10.86 -4.20 -21.85
N GLY A 288 -11.05 -4.01 -20.55
CA GLY A 288 -10.51 -2.86 -19.82
C GLY A 288 -9.14 -3.16 -19.25
N PHE A 289 -8.99 -2.95 -17.94
CA PHE A 289 -7.72 -3.15 -17.26
C PHE A 289 -7.84 -3.85 -15.91
N PHE A 290 -6.72 -4.45 -15.48
CA PHE A 290 -6.45 -4.85 -14.11
C PHE A 290 -5.32 -4.00 -13.56
N ILE A 291 -5.44 -3.48 -12.34
CA ILE A 291 -4.33 -2.76 -11.68
C ILE A 291 -4.27 -3.13 -10.21
N MET A 292 -3.05 -3.36 -9.71
CA MET A 292 -2.77 -3.48 -8.30
C MET A 292 -2.08 -2.19 -7.80
N VAL A 293 -2.61 -1.63 -6.72
CA VAL A 293 -2.10 -0.43 -6.05
C VAL A 293 -1.73 -0.77 -4.60
N GLU A 294 -0.50 -0.50 -4.18
CA GLU A 294 -0.03 -0.81 -2.83
C GLU A 294 0.30 0.46 -2.03
N ALA A 295 -0.32 0.61 -0.87
CA ALA A 295 0.11 1.57 0.15
C ALA A 295 1.14 0.91 1.07
N SER A 296 2.37 0.79 0.57
CA SER A 296 3.34 -0.18 1.07
C SER A 296 4.06 0.21 2.37
N ARG A 297 4.07 1.49 2.71
CA ARG A 297 4.91 2.02 3.80
C ARG A 297 4.23 1.94 5.18
N ILE A 298 2.94 1.59 5.23
CA ILE A 298 2.19 1.40 6.49
C ILE A 298 2.85 0.28 7.32
N ASP A 299 3.14 -0.86 6.70
CA ASP A 299 3.88 -1.99 7.28
C ASP A 299 5.27 -1.61 7.78
N HIS A 300 6.08 -0.98 6.94
CA HIS A 300 7.43 -0.56 7.31
C HIS A 300 7.43 0.35 8.55
N ALA A 301 6.44 1.24 8.67
CA ALA A 301 6.28 2.06 9.87
C ALA A 301 5.81 1.22 11.08
N GLY A 302 4.97 0.21 10.86
CA GLY A 302 4.59 -0.80 11.84
C GLY A 302 5.79 -1.57 12.38
N HIS A 303 6.69 -2.08 11.53
CA HIS A 303 7.94 -2.71 11.95
C HIS A 303 8.85 -1.79 12.78
N ALA A 304 8.91 -0.51 12.41
CA ALA A 304 9.67 0.50 13.13
C ALA A 304 9.01 0.92 14.46
N ASN A 305 7.76 0.51 14.70
CA ASN A 305 6.88 1.02 15.75
C ASN A 305 6.82 2.56 15.72
N ASP A 306 6.84 3.15 14.51
CA ASP A 306 6.88 4.58 14.29
C ASP A 306 5.47 5.12 14.04
N PRO A 307 4.79 5.67 15.08
CA PRO A 307 3.42 6.13 14.94
C PRO A 307 3.27 7.28 13.93
N VAL A 308 4.32 8.08 13.69
CA VAL A 308 4.26 9.20 12.73
C VAL A 308 4.19 8.66 11.31
N GLY A 309 5.14 7.79 10.93
CA GLY A 309 5.11 7.16 9.61
C GLY A 309 3.82 6.38 9.40
N HIS A 310 3.40 5.61 10.41
CA HIS A 310 2.23 4.76 10.31
C HIS A 310 0.95 5.59 10.09
N LEU A 311 0.73 6.66 10.86
CA LEU A 311 -0.41 7.56 10.67
C LEU A 311 -0.42 8.19 9.27
N HIS A 312 0.68 8.81 8.85
CA HIS A 312 0.70 9.60 7.63
C HIS A 312 0.55 8.75 6.37
N ASP A 313 1.12 7.54 6.34
CA ASP A 313 0.92 6.61 5.23
C ASP A 313 -0.50 6.01 5.20
N ILE A 314 -1.16 5.84 6.35
CA ILE A 314 -2.59 5.49 6.40
C ILE A 314 -3.45 6.63 5.83
N LEU A 315 -3.13 7.90 6.14
CA LEU A 315 -3.83 9.04 5.56
C LEU A 315 -3.61 9.12 4.04
N ALA A 316 -2.39 8.87 3.55
CA ALA A 316 -2.10 8.79 2.12
C ALA A 316 -2.91 7.69 1.42
N TYR A 317 -3.03 6.52 2.04
CA TYR A 317 -3.89 5.43 1.58
C TYR A 317 -5.37 5.86 1.50
N ASN A 318 -5.88 6.56 2.53
CA ASN A 318 -7.25 7.06 2.55
C ASN A 318 -7.52 8.08 1.44
N GLU A 319 -6.58 9.00 1.18
CA GLU A 319 -6.68 9.96 0.09
C GLU A 319 -6.67 9.27 -1.29
N ALA A 320 -5.85 8.23 -1.46
CA ALA A 320 -5.82 7.45 -2.68
C ALA A 320 -7.12 6.66 -2.89
N MET A 321 -7.65 6.02 -1.84
CA MET A 321 -8.92 5.29 -1.87
C MET A 321 -10.10 6.20 -2.22
N LEU A 322 -10.16 7.40 -1.64
CA LEU A 322 -11.16 8.40 -2.00
C LEU A 322 -11.07 8.78 -3.47
N ALA A 323 -9.86 9.10 -3.95
CA ALA A 323 -9.66 9.50 -5.34
C ALA A 323 -10.03 8.37 -6.32
N MET A 324 -9.67 7.11 -6.01
CA MET A 324 -10.06 5.97 -6.84
C MET A 324 -11.57 5.72 -6.82
N ARG A 325 -12.23 5.92 -5.68
CA ARG A 325 -13.69 5.85 -5.56
C ARG A 325 -14.37 6.90 -6.44
N GLU A 326 -13.95 8.15 -6.32
CA GLU A 326 -14.44 9.27 -7.14
C GLU A 326 -14.20 9.00 -8.63
N TRP A 327 -13.01 8.49 -8.98
CA TRP A 327 -12.69 8.11 -10.35
C TRP A 327 -13.67 7.05 -10.89
N ILE A 328 -14.00 6.02 -10.11
CA ILE A 328 -14.97 4.98 -10.50
C ILE A 328 -16.36 5.60 -10.73
N ASP A 329 -16.79 6.50 -9.85
CA ASP A 329 -18.11 7.14 -9.93
C ASP A 329 -18.21 8.07 -11.15
N GLU A 330 -17.12 8.74 -11.53
CA GLU A 330 -17.03 9.61 -12.70
C GLU A 330 -16.96 8.84 -14.03
N HIS A 331 -16.46 7.60 -14.03
CA HIS A 331 -16.28 6.76 -15.22
C HIS A 331 -17.37 5.68 -15.33
N SER A 332 -18.64 6.10 -15.21
CA SER A 332 -19.80 5.18 -15.28
C SER A 332 -19.95 4.44 -16.62
N ASP A 333 -19.29 4.91 -17.68
CA ASP A 333 -19.17 4.24 -18.99
C ASP A 333 -18.20 3.04 -18.98
N SER A 334 -17.43 2.88 -17.90
CA SER A 334 -16.39 1.86 -17.74
C SER A 334 -16.59 1.12 -16.40
N PRO A 335 -17.54 0.17 -16.33
CA PRO A 335 -17.88 -0.53 -15.09
C PRO A 335 -16.65 -1.10 -14.39
N THR A 336 -16.39 -0.65 -13.16
CA THR A 336 -15.17 -0.99 -12.42
C THR A 336 -15.52 -1.59 -11.07
N THR A 337 -14.80 -2.64 -10.68
CA THR A 337 -14.81 -3.18 -9.31
C THR A 337 -13.50 -2.78 -8.61
N LEU A 338 -13.61 -2.27 -7.40
CA LEU A 338 -12.48 -2.07 -6.51
C LEU A 338 -12.64 -2.96 -5.28
N ILE A 339 -11.58 -3.68 -4.93
CA ILE A 339 -11.43 -4.37 -3.65
C ILE A 339 -10.14 -3.88 -2.99
N SER A 340 -10.20 -3.63 -1.69
CA SER A 340 -9.01 -3.35 -0.89
C SER A 340 -8.98 -4.25 0.34
N THR A 341 -7.81 -4.79 0.66
CA THR A 341 -7.53 -5.48 1.93
C THR A 341 -6.04 -5.48 2.15
N ALA A 342 -5.62 -5.27 3.40
CA ALA A 342 -4.23 -5.47 3.78
C ALA A 342 -3.84 -6.94 3.59
N ASP A 343 -2.56 -7.20 3.44
CA ASP A 343 -1.94 -8.53 3.42
C ASP A 343 -1.80 -9.14 4.83
N HIS A 344 -1.60 -8.31 5.85
CA HIS A 344 -1.59 -8.63 7.29
C HIS A 344 -1.70 -7.35 8.15
N GLU A 345 -1.74 -7.52 9.47
CA GLU A 345 -1.47 -6.43 10.43
C GLU A 345 0.02 -6.43 10.80
N CYS A 346 0.59 -5.25 11.07
CA CYS A 346 1.98 -5.11 11.51
C CYS A 346 2.16 -4.28 12.79
N GLY A 347 3.01 -4.78 13.69
CA GLY A 347 3.42 -4.11 14.93
C GLY A 347 2.61 -4.52 16.16
N GLY A 348 1.44 -5.13 15.99
CA GLY A 348 0.53 -5.46 17.10
C GLY A 348 0.11 -4.20 17.83
N LEU A 349 -0.35 -3.21 17.06
CA LEU A 349 -0.72 -1.89 17.56
C LEU A 349 -1.94 -2.01 18.49
N THR A 350 -1.85 -1.37 19.66
CA THR A 350 -3.01 -1.13 20.53
C THR A 350 -3.20 0.36 20.76
N VAL A 351 -4.45 0.78 20.65
CA VAL A 351 -4.88 2.15 20.92
C VAL A 351 -5.45 2.20 22.33
N GLY A 352 -4.75 2.88 23.23
CA GLY A 352 -5.10 2.94 24.65
C GLY A 352 -4.06 2.29 25.55
N LYS A 353 -3.83 2.93 26.70
CA LYS A 353 -2.90 2.46 27.73
C LYS A 353 -3.49 2.68 29.13
N GLU A 354 -3.29 1.71 30.02
CA GLU A 354 -3.57 1.89 31.44
C GLU A 354 -2.55 2.84 32.10
N ILE A 355 -3.04 3.81 32.87
CA ILE A 355 -2.22 4.78 33.60
C ILE A 355 -2.59 4.81 35.08
N SER A 356 -1.63 5.17 35.94
CA SER A 356 -1.90 5.36 37.36
C SER A 356 -2.62 6.68 37.60
N GLY A 357 -3.74 6.64 38.31
CA GLY A 357 -4.57 7.81 38.62
C GLY A 357 -5.57 8.15 37.51
N PRO A 358 -6.55 9.03 37.78
CA PRO A 358 -7.56 9.41 36.80
C PRO A 358 -6.95 10.03 35.54
N PRO A 359 -7.44 9.72 34.32
CA PRO A 359 -8.63 8.91 34.01
C PRO A 359 -8.47 7.37 34.11
N GLY A 360 -7.30 6.83 34.44
CA GLY A 360 -7.03 5.38 34.52
C GLY A 360 -6.72 4.73 33.16
N TYR A 361 -7.21 5.32 32.08
CA TYR A 361 -6.91 4.94 30.70
C TYR A 361 -6.57 6.17 29.87
N TRP A 362 -5.55 6.07 29.03
CA TRP A 362 -5.02 7.18 28.26
C TRP A 362 -4.88 6.82 26.79
N TYR A 363 -5.44 7.68 25.94
CA TYR A 363 -5.16 7.79 24.52
C TYR A 363 -5.43 9.23 24.10
N ASP A 364 -4.46 9.88 23.45
CA ASP A 364 -4.56 11.28 23.06
C ASP A 364 -3.95 11.49 21.67
N PRO A 365 -4.77 11.53 20.60
CA PRO A 365 -4.27 11.74 19.24
C PRO A 365 -3.72 13.15 19.00
N SER A 366 -3.94 14.11 19.90
CA SER A 366 -3.47 15.49 19.72
C SER A 366 -1.95 15.62 19.63
N PHE A 367 -1.20 14.65 20.18
CA PHE A 367 0.27 14.65 20.09
C PHE A 367 0.79 14.50 18.66
N PHE A 368 -0.02 14.01 17.72
CA PHE A 368 0.36 13.99 16.30
C PHE A 368 0.44 15.37 15.65
N ALA A 369 -0.20 16.40 16.22
CA ALA A 369 -0.27 17.74 15.62
C ALA A 369 1.09 18.39 15.34
N GLY A 370 2.11 18.02 16.12
CA GLY A 370 3.48 18.54 15.97
C GLY A 370 4.38 17.68 15.07
N ALA A 371 3.94 16.49 14.67
CA ALA A 371 4.76 15.55 13.91
C ALA A 371 4.84 15.96 12.44
N LYS A 372 6.07 16.05 11.93
CA LYS A 372 6.37 16.53 10.57
C LYS A 372 7.41 15.69 9.83
N ALA A 373 7.96 14.67 10.48
CA ALA A 373 8.97 13.78 9.92
C ALA A 373 9.01 12.48 10.72
N THR A 374 9.37 11.38 10.07
CA THR A 374 9.51 10.09 10.74
C THR A 374 10.83 9.99 11.53
N SER A 375 10.94 8.97 12.37
CA SER A 375 12.09 8.79 13.25
C SER A 375 13.38 8.49 12.48
N GLY A 376 13.30 7.85 11.31
CA GLY A 376 14.46 7.43 10.51
C GLY A 376 15.32 8.60 10.03
N PRO A 377 14.77 9.51 9.19
CA PRO A 377 15.49 10.70 8.73
C PRO A 377 15.98 11.59 9.87
N LEU A 378 15.14 11.82 10.89
CA LEU A 378 15.53 12.60 12.07
C LEU A 378 16.69 11.95 12.84
N SER A 379 16.74 10.63 12.92
CA SER A 379 17.86 9.93 13.57
C SER A 379 19.17 10.07 12.80
N LYS A 380 19.11 10.02 11.46
CA LYS A 380 20.28 10.27 10.59
C LYS A 380 20.75 11.73 10.71
N GLN A 381 19.81 12.68 10.69
CA GLN A 381 20.07 14.10 10.91
C GLN A 381 20.74 14.33 12.27
N TRP A 382 20.23 13.69 13.33
CA TRP A 382 20.80 13.78 14.66
C TRP A 382 22.22 13.22 14.72
N ALA A 383 22.45 12.03 14.15
CA ALA A 383 23.77 11.41 14.10
C ALA A 383 24.81 12.31 13.38
N ALA A 384 24.40 12.98 12.30
CA ALA A 384 25.25 13.87 11.49
C ALA A 384 25.57 15.23 12.14
N TYR A 385 24.80 15.67 13.14
CA TYR A 385 25.01 16.97 13.76
C TYR A 385 26.37 17.09 14.48
N THR A 386 27.16 18.11 14.17
CA THR A 386 28.50 18.35 14.75
C THR A 386 28.60 19.62 15.59
N GLY A 387 27.50 20.36 15.74
CA GLY A 387 27.48 21.61 16.51
C GLY A 387 27.62 21.40 18.02
N SER A 388 28.08 22.45 18.72
CA SER A 388 28.35 22.41 20.15
C SER A 388 27.09 22.44 21.02
N ASP A 389 26.00 23.07 20.55
CA ASP A 389 24.72 23.08 21.24
C ASP A 389 23.90 21.84 20.90
N GLN A 390 24.27 20.71 21.51
CA GLN A 390 23.57 19.43 21.32
C GLN A 390 22.15 19.44 21.90
N LYS A 391 21.98 20.02 23.09
CA LYS A 391 20.70 19.99 23.80
C LYS A 391 19.66 20.87 23.10
N GLY A 392 20.03 22.07 22.66
CA GLY A 392 19.15 22.95 21.91
C GLY A 392 18.74 22.34 20.58
N TYR A 393 19.70 21.81 19.82
CA TYR A 393 19.43 21.17 18.53
C TYR A 393 18.53 19.93 18.67
N LEU A 394 18.83 19.03 19.61
CA LEU A 394 18.00 17.84 19.86
C LEU A 394 16.56 18.22 20.21
N LYS A 395 16.37 19.30 20.98
CA LYS A 395 15.04 19.79 21.35
C LYS A 395 14.28 20.37 20.14
N SER A 396 14.87 21.31 19.41
CA SER A 396 14.17 22.09 18.38
C SER A 396 14.12 21.41 17.01
N GLU A 397 15.19 20.71 16.63
CA GLU A 397 15.35 20.17 15.26
C GLU A 397 14.99 18.70 15.15
N ILE A 398 14.91 17.98 16.28
CA ILE A 398 14.66 16.54 16.31
C ILE A 398 13.35 16.24 17.03
N PHE A 399 13.29 16.46 18.36
CA PHE A 399 12.08 16.15 19.15
C PHE A 399 10.86 16.94 18.67
N ALA A 400 10.99 18.26 18.49
CA ALA A 400 9.86 19.07 18.05
C ALA A 400 9.36 18.68 16.65
N LYS A 401 10.25 18.32 15.71
CA LYS A 401 9.84 17.85 14.37
C LYS A 401 9.19 16.47 14.39
N TYR A 402 9.55 15.63 15.35
CA TYR A 402 8.90 14.33 15.54
C TYR A 402 7.53 14.43 16.24
N GLY A 403 7.15 15.60 16.77
CA GLY A 403 5.91 15.77 17.55
C GLY A 403 6.09 15.69 19.07
N VAL A 404 7.32 15.59 19.56
CA VAL A 404 7.64 15.68 20.99
C VAL A 404 7.94 17.15 21.34
N ALA A 405 6.89 17.94 21.56
CA ALA A 405 7.02 19.39 21.80
C ALA A 405 7.74 19.74 23.12
N GLN A 406 7.57 18.91 24.15
CA GLN A 406 8.15 19.11 25.48
C GLN A 406 8.91 17.86 25.93
N PRO A 407 10.13 17.63 25.42
CA PRO A 407 10.98 16.56 25.92
C PRO A 407 11.44 16.90 27.34
N THR A 408 11.49 15.89 28.20
CA THR A 408 12.01 15.97 29.57
C THR A 408 13.54 16.08 29.58
N GLU A 409 14.10 16.53 30.70
CA GLU A 409 15.56 16.57 30.90
C GLU A 409 16.21 15.18 30.78
N GLN A 410 15.49 14.14 31.21
CA GLN A 410 15.93 12.75 31.03
C GLN A 410 15.95 12.36 29.55
N GLU A 411 14.88 12.64 28.81
CA GLU A 411 14.82 12.32 27.37
C GLU A 411 15.91 13.06 26.58
N LEU A 412 16.21 14.32 26.92
CA LEU A 412 17.32 15.06 26.31
C LEU A 412 18.67 14.41 26.62
N SER A 413 18.89 13.99 27.87
CA SER A 413 20.14 13.33 28.28
C SER A 413 20.33 11.98 27.60
N GLU A 414 19.28 11.16 27.53
CA GLU A 414 19.29 9.86 26.85
C GLU A 414 19.45 10.03 25.33
N GLY A 415 18.77 10.99 24.71
CA GLY A 415 18.91 11.26 23.29
C GLY A 415 20.32 11.69 22.89
N ILE A 416 21.02 12.44 23.75
CA ILE A 416 22.44 12.77 23.57
C ILE A 416 23.31 11.52 23.68
N ALA A 417 23.07 10.67 24.70
CA ALA A 417 23.82 9.42 24.87
C ALA A 417 23.66 8.45 23.68
N LEU A 418 22.51 8.48 23.00
CA LEU A 418 22.21 7.63 21.85
C LEU A 418 22.66 8.19 20.49
N LYS A 419 23.25 9.40 20.44
CA LYS A 419 23.64 10.08 19.19
C LYS A 419 24.50 9.24 18.25
N SER A 420 25.36 8.37 18.78
CA SER A 420 26.25 7.51 17.99
C SER A 420 25.55 6.34 17.28
N SER A 421 24.27 6.10 17.56
CA SER A 421 23.51 4.99 16.98
C SER A 421 22.12 5.45 16.53
N ALA A 422 22.00 5.77 15.23
CA ALA A 422 20.73 6.19 14.63
C ALA A 422 19.60 5.17 14.86
N SER A 423 19.89 3.87 14.78
CA SER A 423 18.90 2.81 15.04
C SER A 423 18.39 2.81 16.49
N LYS A 424 19.29 2.91 17.48
CA LYS A 424 18.86 2.97 18.90
C LYS A 424 18.14 4.27 19.21
N PHE A 425 18.58 5.39 18.64
CA PHE A 425 17.93 6.68 18.80
C PHE A 425 16.54 6.71 18.17
N SER A 426 16.35 6.13 16.98
CA SER A 426 15.03 5.99 16.34
C SER A 426 14.06 5.23 17.26
N LYS A 427 14.44 4.05 17.77
CA LYS A 427 13.60 3.28 18.71
C LYS A 427 13.28 4.03 20.01
N PHE A 428 14.19 4.87 20.48
CA PHE A 428 13.96 5.71 21.64
C PHE A 428 12.95 6.84 21.32
N LEU A 429 13.11 7.47 20.17
CA LEU A 429 12.26 8.56 19.70
C LEU A 429 10.81 8.08 19.47
N THR A 430 10.63 6.92 18.83
CA THR A 430 9.29 6.34 18.60
C THR A 430 8.58 6.00 19.91
N LYS A 431 9.30 5.47 20.90
CA LYS A 431 8.76 5.22 22.25
C LYS A 431 8.36 6.49 22.99
N ALA A 432 9.12 7.57 22.83
CA ALA A 432 8.83 8.84 23.47
C ALA A 432 7.48 9.41 23.00
N LEU A 433 7.17 9.32 21.71
CA LEU A 433 5.87 9.74 21.19
C LEU A 433 4.76 8.73 21.51
N SER A 434 5.00 7.42 21.32
CA SER A 434 4.01 6.38 21.62
C SER A 434 3.51 6.45 23.08
N SER A 435 4.42 6.72 24.02
CA SER A 435 4.07 6.89 25.43
C SER A 435 3.17 8.09 25.71
N ARG A 436 3.34 9.18 24.96
CA ARG A 436 2.50 10.39 25.06
C ARG A 436 1.14 10.18 24.42
N LEU A 437 1.12 9.53 23.25
CA LEU A 437 -0.10 9.14 22.56
C LEU A 437 -0.95 8.16 23.38
N GLY A 438 -0.32 7.30 24.19
CA GLY A 438 -1.03 6.19 24.84
C GLY A 438 -1.26 5.00 23.92
N VAL A 439 -0.38 4.80 22.93
CA VAL A 439 -0.39 3.62 22.06
C VAL A 439 0.73 2.67 22.44
N ASN A 440 0.55 1.37 22.23
CA ASN A 440 1.58 0.36 22.44
C ASN A 440 1.73 -0.52 21.21
N TRP A 441 2.91 -1.12 21.10
CA TRP A 441 3.29 -2.02 20.01
C TRP A 441 3.76 -3.33 20.65
N ALA A 442 3.11 -4.44 20.33
CA ALA A 442 3.41 -5.74 20.93
C ALA A 442 4.65 -6.39 20.32
N THR A 443 4.96 -6.07 19.07
CA THR A 443 6.06 -6.66 18.30
C THR A 443 6.66 -5.61 17.36
N GLY A 444 7.72 -5.95 16.64
CA GLY A 444 8.18 -5.20 15.46
C GLY A 444 8.06 -6.09 14.22
N GLY A 445 7.06 -6.96 14.19
CA GLY A 445 6.76 -7.91 13.12
C GLY A 445 5.26 -7.98 12.89
N HIS A 446 4.82 -8.86 11.98
CA HIS A 446 3.41 -9.01 11.68
C HIS A 446 2.64 -9.69 12.82
N THR A 447 1.31 -9.57 12.81
CA THR A 447 0.42 -10.35 13.67
C THR A 447 -0.66 -11.09 12.86
N ALA A 448 -1.32 -12.03 13.52
CA ALA A 448 -2.39 -12.85 12.93
C ALA A 448 -3.79 -12.22 13.05
N SER A 449 -3.86 -10.91 13.33
CA SER A 449 -5.12 -10.18 13.32
C SER A 449 -5.78 -10.25 11.94
N ASP A 450 -7.08 -10.57 11.90
CA ASP A 450 -7.87 -10.42 10.68
C ASP A 450 -7.86 -8.94 10.24
N VAL A 451 -7.85 -8.72 8.93
CA VAL A 451 -7.75 -7.39 8.32
C VAL A 451 -9.06 -7.01 7.64
N THR A 452 -9.35 -5.71 7.55
CA THR A 452 -10.61 -5.21 6.99
C THR A 452 -10.67 -5.39 5.47
N LEU A 453 -11.82 -5.86 4.98
CA LEU A 453 -12.13 -5.94 3.55
C LEU A 453 -12.99 -4.74 3.15
N PHE A 454 -12.52 -3.97 2.18
CA PHE A 454 -13.22 -2.84 1.58
C PHE A 454 -13.60 -3.15 0.12
N GLY A 455 -14.71 -2.58 -0.35
CA GLY A 455 -15.13 -2.73 -1.73
C GLY A 455 -16.00 -1.57 -2.24
N TRP A 456 -15.81 -1.23 -3.51
CA TRP A 456 -16.58 -0.21 -4.21
C TRP A 456 -16.80 -0.56 -5.69
N GLY A 457 -17.78 0.09 -6.31
CA GLY A 457 -18.14 -0.15 -7.70
C GLY A 457 -18.93 -1.44 -7.90
N VAL A 458 -19.07 -1.84 -9.17
CA VAL A 458 -19.95 -2.95 -9.55
C VAL A 458 -19.52 -4.26 -8.89
N ASN A 459 -20.48 -5.07 -8.47
CA ASN A 459 -20.28 -6.40 -7.87
C ASN A 459 -19.41 -6.49 -6.60
N SER A 460 -18.77 -5.42 -6.12
CA SER A 460 -17.89 -5.44 -4.94
C SER A 460 -18.55 -6.05 -3.71
N LYS A 461 -19.79 -5.63 -3.41
CA LYS A 461 -20.57 -6.14 -2.25
C LYS A 461 -20.94 -7.62 -2.34
N THR A 462 -20.81 -8.27 -3.50
CA THR A 462 -21.02 -9.72 -3.61
C THR A 462 -19.91 -10.53 -2.93
N PHE A 463 -18.77 -9.89 -2.64
CA PHE A 463 -17.65 -10.49 -1.91
C PHE A 463 -17.68 -10.23 -0.39
N ALA A 464 -18.71 -9.53 0.11
CA ALA A 464 -18.86 -9.20 1.52
C ALA A 464 -18.80 -10.45 2.44
N GLY A 465 -18.39 -10.25 3.69
CA GLY A 465 -18.31 -11.30 4.73
C GLY A 465 -16.88 -11.58 5.23
N SER A 466 -16.72 -12.69 5.97
CA SER A 466 -15.42 -13.17 6.42
C SER A 466 -14.81 -14.12 5.39
N ARG A 467 -13.65 -13.75 4.84
CA ARG A 467 -12.99 -14.44 3.72
C ARG A 467 -11.64 -14.98 4.13
N GLU A 468 -11.18 -16.02 3.46
CA GLU A 468 -9.76 -16.34 3.39
C GLU A 468 -9.09 -15.51 2.28
N ASN A 469 -7.82 -15.11 2.47
CA ASN A 469 -7.11 -14.27 1.51
C ASN A 469 -7.08 -14.86 0.09
N ASN A 470 -7.00 -16.18 -0.07
CA ASN A 470 -6.98 -16.83 -1.38
C ASN A 470 -8.35 -16.75 -2.11
N GLU A 471 -9.45 -16.46 -1.41
CA GLU A 471 -10.74 -16.17 -2.06
C GLU A 471 -10.70 -14.86 -2.85
N VAL A 472 -9.79 -13.92 -2.54
CA VAL A 472 -9.64 -12.66 -3.29
C VAL A 472 -9.21 -12.94 -4.73
N GLY A 473 -8.20 -13.78 -4.93
CA GLY A 473 -7.74 -14.17 -6.28
C GLY A 473 -8.84 -14.86 -7.08
N HIS A 474 -9.59 -15.77 -6.45
CA HIS A 474 -10.76 -16.40 -7.07
C HIS A 474 -11.86 -15.40 -7.42
N PHE A 475 -12.10 -14.41 -6.56
CA PHE A 475 -13.08 -13.36 -6.81
C PHE A 475 -12.69 -12.51 -8.01
N ILE A 476 -11.42 -12.05 -8.08
CA ILE A 476 -10.89 -11.29 -9.22
C ILE A 476 -11.04 -12.10 -10.51
N ALA A 477 -10.58 -13.36 -10.51
CA ALA A 477 -10.67 -14.24 -11.67
C ALA A 477 -12.12 -14.42 -12.14
N LYS A 478 -13.06 -14.63 -11.20
CA LYS A 478 -14.49 -14.74 -11.52
C LYS A 478 -15.06 -13.44 -12.11
N GLN A 479 -14.70 -12.28 -11.54
CA GLN A 479 -15.24 -10.99 -12.01
C GLN A 479 -14.78 -10.67 -13.44
N LEU A 480 -13.52 -10.98 -13.77
CA LEU A 480 -12.93 -10.68 -15.08
C LEU A 480 -13.04 -11.84 -16.09
N GLY A 481 -13.55 -12.99 -15.67
CA GLY A 481 -13.67 -14.19 -16.50
C GLY A 481 -12.32 -14.81 -16.87
N LEU A 482 -11.40 -14.87 -15.91
CA LEU A 482 -10.02 -15.35 -16.10
C LEU A 482 -9.88 -16.84 -15.81
N ASP A 483 -9.01 -17.52 -16.56
CA ASP A 483 -8.64 -18.92 -16.36
C ASP A 483 -7.20 -19.02 -15.83
N LEU A 484 -7.05 -19.03 -14.50
CA LEU A 484 -5.73 -19.14 -13.87
C LEU A 484 -5.09 -20.51 -14.11
N GLU A 485 -5.88 -21.57 -14.23
CA GLU A 485 -5.37 -22.93 -14.39
C GLU A 485 -4.67 -23.11 -15.74
N SER A 486 -5.22 -22.51 -16.80
CA SER A 486 -4.57 -22.50 -18.12
C SER A 486 -3.25 -21.74 -18.12
N VAL A 487 -3.14 -20.64 -17.37
CA VAL A 487 -1.87 -19.91 -17.20
C VAL A 487 -0.88 -20.75 -16.40
N THR A 488 -1.30 -21.33 -15.27
CA THR A 488 -0.49 -22.25 -14.45
C THR A 488 0.11 -23.37 -15.30
N LYS A 489 -0.70 -24.06 -16.11
CA LYS A 489 -0.23 -25.14 -17.00
C LYS A 489 0.81 -24.65 -18.01
N LYS A 490 0.63 -23.43 -18.54
CA LYS A 490 1.58 -22.84 -19.49
C LYS A 490 2.92 -22.55 -18.81
N LEU A 491 2.92 -21.97 -17.62
CA LEU A 491 4.13 -21.71 -16.83
C LEU A 491 4.86 -23.01 -16.46
N GLN A 492 4.11 -24.01 -16.00
CA GLN A 492 4.63 -25.31 -15.57
C GLN A 492 5.14 -26.18 -16.72
N SER A 493 4.80 -25.86 -17.98
CA SER A 493 5.29 -26.60 -19.15
C SER A 493 6.76 -26.30 -19.52
N ASN A 494 7.34 -25.22 -19.00
CA ASN A 494 8.71 -24.80 -19.31
C ASN A 494 9.69 -25.17 -18.18
N GLU A 495 10.12 -26.44 -18.17
CA GLU A 495 11.01 -26.98 -17.13
C GLU A 495 12.35 -26.25 -17.03
N THR A 496 12.93 -25.83 -18.17
CA THR A 496 14.21 -25.11 -18.19
C THR A 496 14.08 -23.74 -17.52
N TRP A 497 13.04 -22.98 -17.85
CA TRP A 497 12.79 -21.70 -17.20
C TRP A 497 12.58 -21.85 -15.69
N GLN A 498 11.82 -22.87 -15.27
CA GLN A 498 11.64 -23.13 -13.84
C GLN A 498 12.96 -23.42 -13.12
N ALA A 499 13.81 -24.26 -13.71
CA ALA A 499 15.09 -24.61 -13.13
C ALA A 499 16.04 -23.39 -13.04
N ASP A 500 16.00 -22.50 -14.03
CA ASP A 500 16.90 -21.36 -14.13
C ASP A 500 16.45 -20.16 -13.28
N TRP A 501 15.15 -19.92 -13.16
CA TRP A 501 14.58 -18.68 -12.63
C TRP A 501 13.65 -18.84 -11.44
N VAL A 502 12.93 -19.96 -11.34
CA VAL A 502 11.84 -20.11 -10.35
C VAL A 502 12.32 -20.87 -9.12
N LYS A 503 12.94 -22.04 -9.34
CA LYS A 503 13.27 -23.01 -8.29
C LYS A 503 14.60 -22.70 -7.62
N PRO A 504 14.77 -23.11 -6.35
CA PRO A 504 16.06 -22.98 -5.68
C PRO A 504 17.15 -23.78 -6.39
N LYS A 505 18.34 -23.19 -6.53
CA LYS A 505 19.51 -23.90 -7.05
C LYS A 505 19.89 -25.03 -6.09
N ALA A 506 20.36 -26.16 -6.64
CA ALA A 506 20.73 -27.33 -5.85
C ALA A 506 21.64 -26.98 -4.66
N GLY A 507 21.23 -27.39 -3.45
CA GLY A 507 21.95 -27.09 -2.20
C GLY A 507 21.52 -25.80 -1.48
N HIS A 508 20.71 -24.95 -2.09
CA HIS A 508 19.99 -23.89 -1.39
C HIS A 508 18.62 -24.43 -0.95
N GLN A 509 18.45 -24.66 0.34
CA GLN A 509 17.14 -24.87 0.93
C GLN A 509 16.78 -23.66 1.78
N ARG A 510 15.49 -23.33 1.83
CA ARG A 510 14.95 -22.35 2.78
C ARG A 510 15.41 -22.72 4.19
N SER A 511 16.18 -21.83 4.82
CA SER A 511 16.60 -22.00 6.20
C SER A 511 15.43 -21.66 7.13
N ALA A 512 15.40 -22.21 8.35
CA ALA A 512 14.43 -21.79 9.35
C ALA A 512 14.55 -20.30 9.73
N ARG A 513 15.66 -19.64 9.35
CA ARG A 513 15.88 -18.20 9.51
C ARG A 513 15.14 -17.39 8.45
N ASP A 514 15.03 -17.93 7.23
CA ASP A 514 14.33 -17.32 6.09
C ASP A 514 12.82 -17.22 6.33
N LEU A 515 12.29 -18.02 7.28
CA LEU A 515 10.89 -17.98 7.73
C LEU A 515 10.54 -16.76 8.62
N HIS A 516 11.54 -16.09 9.18
CA HIS A 516 11.35 -15.11 10.26
C HIS A 516 12.16 -13.82 10.13
N SER A 517 13.09 -13.73 9.17
CA SER A 517 13.83 -12.51 8.88
C SER A 517 13.47 -11.99 7.50
N HIS A 518 12.69 -10.92 7.45
CA HIS A 518 12.50 -10.11 6.25
C HIS A 518 13.28 -8.79 6.44
N HIS A 519 14.03 -8.38 5.42
CA HIS A 519 14.78 -7.13 5.45
C HIS A 519 13.85 -5.98 5.01
N HIS A 520 13.35 -5.22 5.99
CA HIS A 520 12.59 -3.97 5.82
C HIS A 520 13.50 -2.74 5.92
#